data_AF-A0A8H5FMQ8-F1
#
_entry.id   AF-A0A8H5FMQ8-F1
#
_cell.length_a   1.000
_cell.length_b   1.000
_cell.length_c   1.000
_cell.angle_alpha   90.00
_cell.angle_beta   90.00
_cell.angle_gamma   90.00
#
_symmetry.space_group_name_H-M   'P 1'
#
loop_
_entity.id
_entity.type
_entity.pdbx_description
1 polymer ?
#
loop_
_entity_poly.entity_id
_entity_poly.type
_entity_poly.pdbx_seq_one_letter_code
_entity_poly.pdbx_strand_id
1 'polypeptide(L)'
;MGIKGLWTELARVAVILSFKELITAEALERRLNGDELPIIGVDASPLMFAAKFATKRKGESINSWTRIGRETELANLRKNLEQWLALPAIFVVVFDGPRRPKMKRGKQVRTSRPHQLEPGMHGGTQARAM
;
A
#
# COMPACT_ATOMS: atom_id res chain seq x y z
N MET A 1 -10.92 7.39 -7.57
CA MET A 1 -12.00 7.66 -8.56
C MET A 1 -11.66 6.95 -9.85
N GLY A 2 -12.53 6.03 -10.29
CA GLY A 2 -12.40 5.23 -11.52
C GLY A 2 -13.10 5.83 -12.73
N ILE A 3 -13.08 5.11 -13.86
CA ILE A 3 -13.88 5.45 -15.05
C ILE A 3 -15.35 5.17 -14.71
N LYS A 4 -16.23 6.15 -14.95
CA LYS A 4 -17.68 6.01 -14.64
C LYS A 4 -18.26 4.87 -15.48
N GLY A 5 -19.01 3.97 -14.85
CA GLY A 5 -19.64 2.83 -15.51
C GLY A 5 -18.73 1.62 -15.77
N LEU A 6 -17.40 1.79 -15.75
CA LEU A 6 -16.45 0.71 -16.06
C LEU A 6 -16.67 -0.53 -15.20
N TRP A 7 -16.80 -0.33 -13.88
CA TRP A 7 -16.99 -1.44 -12.95
C TRP A 7 -18.31 -2.17 -13.15
N THR A 8 -19.36 -1.47 -13.59
CA THR A 8 -20.67 -2.08 -13.88
C THR A 8 -20.60 -3.00 -15.09
N GLU A 9 -19.89 -2.58 -16.14
CA GLU A 9 -19.69 -3.40 -17.33
C GLU A 9 -18.78 -4.61 -17.04
N LEU A 10 -17.66 -4.38 -16.34
CA LEU A 10 -16.72 -5.45 -16.01
C LEU A 10 -17.28 -6.44 -14.98
N ALA A 11 -18.18 -6.02 -14.09
CA ALA A 11 -18.75 -6.90 -13.07
C ALA A 11 -19.44 -8.15 -13.66
N ARG A 12 -19.96 -8.05 -14.89
CA ARG A 12 -20.62 -9.18 -15.58
C ARG A 12 -19.67 -10.32 -15.92
N VAL A 13 -18.38 -10.04 -16.04
CA VAL A 13 -17.33 -10.99 -16.42
C VAL A 13 -16.26 -11.13 -15.34
N ALA A 14 -16.44 -10.45 -14.21
CA ALA A 14 -15.48 -10.46 -13.12
C ALA A 14 -15.57 -11.77 -12.33
N VAL A 15 -14.41 -12.37 -12.06
CA VAL A 15 -14.29 -13.51 -11.14
C VAL A 15 -13.72 -12.97 -9.82
N ILE A 16 -14.36 -13.33 -8.72
CA ILE A 16 -13.89 -12.99 -7.37
C ILE A 16 -13.05 -14.17 -6.87
N LEU A 17 -11.78 -13.90 -6.57
CA LEU A 17 -10.85 -14.88 -6.02
C LEU A 17 -10.23 -14.36 -4.74
N SER A 18 -9.85 -15.26 -3.84
CA SER A 18 -8.99 -14.91 -2.72
C SER A 18 -7.61 -14.55 -3.24
N PHE A 19 -7.07 -13.41 -2.79
CA PHE A 19 -5.72 -12.99 -3.16
C PHE A 19 -4.67 -14.05 -2.77
N LYS A 20 -4.84 -14.69 -1.62
CA LYS A 20 -3.95 -15.77 -1.16
C LYS A 20 -3.97 -16.96 -2.12
N GLU A 21 -5.17 -17.41 -2.51
CA GLU A 21 -5.32 -18.57 -3.41
C GLU A 21 -4.70 -18.28 -4.77
N LEU A 22 -4.97 -17.10 -5.33
CA LEU A 22 -4.41 -16.68 -6.61
C LEU A 22 -2.87 -16.67 -6.59
N ILE A 23 -2.27 -16.04 -5.58
CA ILE A 23 -0.82 -15.94 -5.47
C ILE A 23 -0.17 -17.29 -5.18
N THR A 24 -0.79 -18.13 -4.35
CA THR A 24 -0.27 -19.48 -4.09
C THR A 24 -0.33 -20.36 -5.33
N ALA A 25 -1.42 -20.31 -6.11
CA ALA A 25 -1.54 -21.05 -7.35
C ALA A 25 -0.49 -20.61 -8.39
N GLU A 26 -0.34 -19.31 -8.62
CA GLU A 26 0.66 -18.75 -9.53
C GLU A 26 2.09 -19.12 -9.12
N ALA A 27 2.41 -19.02 -7.83
CA ALA A 27 3.73 -19.36 -7.32
C ALA A 27 4.04 -20.86 -7.47
N LEU A 28 3.04 -21.72 -7.28
CA LEU A 28 3.17 -23.16 -7.50
C LEU A 28 3.43 -23.46 -8.98
N GLU A 29 2.66 -22.87 -9.87
CA GLU A 29 2.80 -23.05 -11.32
C GLU A 29 4.20 -22.63 -11.80
N ARG A 30 4.65 -21.43 -11.41
CA ARG A 30 6.01 -20.94 -11.66
C ARG A 30 7.07 -21.92 -11.15
N ARG A 31 6.90 -22.41 -9.92
CA ARG A 31 7.85 -23.35 -9.33
C ARG A 31 7.92 -24.66 -10.12
N LEU A 32 6.80 -25.17 -10.62
CA LEU A 32 6.74 -26.36 -11.46
C LEU A 32 7.44 -26.14 -12.82
N ASN A 33 7.39 -24.92 -13.34
CA ASN A 33 8.06 -24.53 -14.58
C ASN A 33 9.54 -24.15 -14.39
N GLY A 34 10.04 -24.10 -13.15
CA GLY A 34 11.41 -23.69 -12.83
C GLY A 34 11.63 -22.17 -12.78
N ASP A 35 10.54 -21.39 -12.80
CA ASP A 35 10.57 -19.93 -12.73
C ASP A 35 10.74 -19.40 -11.30
N GLU A 36 11.11 -18.13 -11.19
CA GLU A 36 11.14 -17.39 -9.94
C GLU A 36 9.73 -17.04 -9.42
N LEU A 37 9.66 -16.67 -8.14
CA LEU A 37 8.42 -16.24 -7.49
C LEU A 37 7.77 -15.05 -8.21
N PRO A 38 6.43 -14.92 -8.16
CA PRO A 38 5.75 -13.78 -8.73
C PRO A 38 6.16 -12.47 -8.05
N ILE A 39 6.39 -11.43 -8.85
CA ILE A 39 6.69 -10.06 -8.38
C ILE A 39 5.42 -9.22 -8.48
N ILE A 40 4.97 -8.67 -7.35
CA ILE A 40 3.73 -7.89 -7.24
C ILE A 40 4.05 -6.43 -6.94
N GLY A 41 3.75 -5.55 -7.88
CA GLY A 41 3.81 -4.11 -7.68
C GLY A 41 2.60 -3.60 -6.89
N VAL A 42 2.85 -2.90 -5.78
CA VAL A 42 1.80 -2.35 -4.92
C VAL A 42 1.89 -0.82 -4.91
N ASP A 43 0.84 -0.13 -5.34
CA ASP A 43 0.75 1.33 -5.19
C ASP A 43 0.76 1.70 -3.69
N ALA A 44 1.70 2.56 -3.30
CA ALA A 44 1.80 3.04 -1.92
C ALA A 44 0.64 3.96 -1.52
N SER A 45 0.01 4.64 -2.47
CA SER A 45 -0.94 5.73 -2.20
C SER A 45 -2.16 5.25 -1.38
N PRO A 46 -2.82 4.13 -1.71
CA PRO A 46 -3.91 3.58 -0.90
C PRO A 46 -3.46 3.19 0.52
N LEU A 47 -2.28 2.60 0.68
CA LEU A 47 -1.74 2.20 1.98
C LEU A 47 -1.51 3.41 2.89
N MET A 48 -0.85 4.43 2.33
CA MET A 48 -0.58 5.68 3.05
C MET A 48 -1.88 6.43 3.38
N PHE A 49 -2.87 6.39 2.49
CA PHE A 49 -4.17 6.97 2.75
C PHE A 49 -4.91 6.22 3.88
N ALA A 50 -4.98 4.89 3.83
CA ALA A 50 -5.63 4.08 4.85
C ALA A 50 -4.98 4.28 6.23
N ALA A 51 -3.64 4.30 6.30
CA ALA A 51 -2.90 4.56 7.53
C ALA A 51 -3.29 5.92 8.14
N LYS A 52 -3.29 7.00 7.34
CA LYS A 52 -3.63 8.37 7.78
C LYS A 52 -5.08 8.58 8.20
N PHE A 53 -6.01 7.73 7.74
CA PHE A 53 -7.42 7.83 8.14
C PHE A 53 -7.73 7.05 9.41
N ALA A 54 -6.93 6.05 9.76
CA ALA A 54 -7.08 5.33 11.02
C ALA A 54 -6.81 6.23 12.25
N THR A 55 -5.99 7.28 12.09
CA THR A 55 -5.65 8.24 13.15
C THR A 55 -6.70 9.34 13.33
N LYS A 56 -7.37 9.76 12.25
CA LYS A 56 -8.36 10.85 12.27
C LYS A 56 -9.68 10.54 13.01
N ARG A 57 -10.01 9.28 13.27
CA ARG A 57 -11.24 8.90 13.99
C ARG A 57 -11.14 9.01 15.52
N LYS A 58 -9.97 9.28 16.09
CA LYS A 58 -9.75 9.45 17.54
C LYS A 58 -9.40 10.90 17.87
N GLY A 59 -10.32 11.83 17.59
CA GLY A 59 -10.14 13.23 17.94
C GLY A 59 -10.69 13.53 19.33
N GLU A 60 -9.80 13.75 20.31
CA GLU A 60 -9.94 14.73 21.41
C GLU A 60 -8.64 14.72 22.27
N SER A 61 -8.06 15.90 22.49
CA SER A 61 -6.80 16.22 23.21
C SER A 61 -5.49 16.20 22.40
N ILE A 62 -4.78 17.35 22.38
CA ILE A 62 -3.89 17.78 21.28
C ILE A 62 -2.39 17.50 21.51
N ASN A 63 -1.93 17.13 22.71
CA ASN A 63 -0.49 17.19 23.00
C ASN A 63 0.23 15.83 23.22
N SER A 64 -0.48 14.72 23.45
CA SER A 64 0.11 13.36 23.61
C SER A 64 -0.17 12.41 22.44
N TRP A 65 -1.15 12.72 21.59
CA TRP A 65 -1.66 11.81 20.56
C TRP A 65 -0.92 11.87 19.22
N THR A 66 -0.02 12.83 19.00
CA THR A 66 0.84 12.84 17.79
C THR A 66 1.74 11.61 17.73
N ARG A 67 2.21 11.13 18.89
CA ARG A 67 3.00 9.88 19.00
C ARG A 67 2.11 8.65 18.83
N ILE A 68 0.95 8.61 19.50
CA ILE A 68 -0.03 7.50 19.41
C ILE A 68 -0.59 7.38 17.98
N GLY A 69 -0.81 8.51 17.29
CA GLY A 69 -1.26 8.58 15.91
C GLY A 69 -0.21 8.01 14.96
N ARG A 70 1.05 8.42 15.08
CA ARG A 70 2.16 7.84 14.30
C ARG A 70 2.31 6.34 14.53
N GLU A 71 2.22 5.88 15.77
CA GLU A 71 2.27 4.45 16.10
C GLU A 71 1.10 3.68 15.47
N THR A 72 -0.09 4.28 15.39
CA THR A 72 -1.28 3.68 14.75
C THR A 72 -1.15 3.62 13.22
N GLU A 73 -0.59 4.66 12.59
CA GLU A 73 -0.27 4.67 11.16
C GLU A 73 0.72 3.55 10.80
N LEU A 74 1.80 3.45 11.57
CA LEU A 74 2.81 2.41 11.41
C LEU A 74 2.26 1.01 11.70
N ALA A 75 1.41 0.85 12.71
CA ALA A 75 0.78 -0.44 13.03
C ALA A 75 -0.08 -0.97 11.88
N ASN A 76 -0.82 -0.09 11.19
CA ASN A 76 -1.60 -0.48 10.01
C ASN A 76 -0.70 -0.89 8.83
N LEU A 77 0.38 -0.16 8.58
CA LEU A 77 1.35 -0.56 7.55
C LEU A 77 2.00 -1.90 7.91
N ARG A 78 2.44 -2.06 9.16
CA ARG A 78 3.03 -3.29 9.67
C ARG A 78 2.11 -4.50 9.48
N LYS A 79 0.82 -4.37 9.81
CA LYS A 79 -0.15 -5.45 9.61
C LYS A 79 -0.26 -5.89 8.15
N ASN A 80 -0.22 -4.95 7.20
CA ASN A 80 -0.22 -5.30 5.78
C ASN A 80 1.07 -6.04 5.39
N LEU A 81 2.23 -5.57 5.87
CA LEU A 81 3.51 -6.23 5.62
C LEU A 81 3.56 -7.65 6.21
N GLU A 82 3.07 -7.84 7.44
CA GLU A 82 3.00 -9.17 8.07
C GLU A 82 2.13 -10.14 7.27
N GLN A 83 1.02 -9.66 6.69
CA GLN A 83 0.18 -10.49 5.81
C GLN A 83 0.87 -10.84 4.51
N TRP A 84 1.65 -9.92 3.93
CA TRP A 84 2.38 -10.17 2.68
C TRP A 84 3.57 -11.11 2.88
N LEU A 85 4.25 -11.05 4.02
CA LEU A 85 5.35 -11.97 4.35
C LEU A 85 4.89 -13.45 4.40
N ALA A 86 3.60 -13.68 4.62
CA ALA A 86 3.02 -15.02 4.61
C ALA A 86 2.65 -15.54 3.21
N LEU A 87 2.87 -14.74 2.15
CA LEU A 87 2.53 -15.09 0.77
C LEU A 87 3.79 -15.42 -0.05
N PRO A 88 3.73 -16.39 -0.97
CA PRO A 88 4.87 -16.78 -1.81
C PRO A 88 5.06 -15.80 -2.98
N ALA A 89 5.34 -14.54 -2.69
CA ALA A 89 5.55 -13.49 -3.70
C ALA A 89 6.53 -12.42 -3.20
N ILE A 90 7.17 -11.74 -4.16
CA ILE A 90 8.01 -10.57 -3.89
C ILE A 90 7.16 -9.31 -4.08
N PHE A 91 6.96 -8.56 -3.01
CA PHE A 91 6.17 -7.32 -3.04
C PHE A 91 7.06 -6.10 -3.24
N VAL A 92 6.77 -5.30 -4.27
CA VAL A 92 7.48 -4.05 -4.56
C VAL A 92 6.53 -2.89 -4.34
N VAL A 93 6.77 -2.10 -3.28
CA VAL A 93 5.95 -0.92 -2.97
C VAL A 93 6.39 0.25 -3.84
N VAL A 94 5.48 0.74 -4.68
CA VAL A 94 5.74 1.79 -5.67
C VAL A 94 5.21 3.12 -5.15
N PHE A 95 6.12 4.10 -5.05
CA PHE A 95 5.80 5.47 -4.69
C PHE A 95 5.66 6.34 -5.93
N ASP A 96 4.75 7.31 -5.89
CA ASP A 96 4.62 8.31 -6.95
C ASP A 96 5.92 9.10 -7.12
N GLY A 97 6.41 9.15 -8.37
CA GLY A 97 7.54 9.99 -8.73
C GLY A 97 7.17 11.47 -8.92
N PRO A 98 8.18 12.35 -9.06
CA PRO A 98 7.99 13.80 -9.19
C PRO A 98 7.20 14.22 -10.44
N ARG A 99 7.12 13.34 -11.45
CA ARG A 99 6.42 13.58 -12.72
C ARG A 99 4.92 13.25 -12.68
N ARG A 100 4.29 13.22 -11.49
CA ARG A 100 2.85 13.02 -11.38
C ARG A 100 2.10 14.15 -12.11
N PRO A 101 1.17 13.84 -13.03
CA PRO A 101 0.48 14.88 -13.79
C PRO A 101 -0.37 15.76 -12.85
N LYS A 102 -0.24 17.08 -12.99
CA LYS A 102 -0.98 18.08 -12.20
C LYS A 102 -2.49 18.07 -12.50
N MET A 103 -2.88 17.55 -13.66
CA MET A 103 -4.25 17.39 -14.09
C MET A 103 -4.53 15.92 -14.40
N LYS A 104 -5.57 15.35 -13.78
CA LYS A 104 -6.00 13.97 -14.03
C LYS A 104 -7.49 13.99 -14.33
N ARG A 105 -7.86 13.63 -15.57
CA ARG A 105 -9.26 13.53 -16.05
C ARG A 105 -10.05 14.84 -15.85
N GLY A 106 -9.48 15.97 -16.28
CA GLY A 106 -10.10 17.30 -16.17
C GLY A 106 -10.19 17.87 -14.74
N LYS A 107 -9.62 17.18 -13.74
CA LYS A 107 -9.54 17.66 -12.36
C LYS A 107 -8.09 17.92 -11.98
N GLN A 108 -7.85 19.04 -11.31
CA GLN A 108 -6.56 19.32 -10.70
C GLN A 108 -6.28 18.27 -9.63
N VAL A 109 -5.14 17.60 -9.73
CA VAL A 109 -4.67 16.69 -8.70
C VAL A 109 -4.27 17.55 -7.51
N ARG A 110 -4.93 17.37 -6.37
CA ARG A 110 -4.55 18.03 -5.12
C ARG A 110 -3.18 17.50 -4.69
N THR A 111 -2.11 18.17 -5.09
CA THR A 111 -0.73 17.90 -4.70
C THR A 111 -0.41 18.46 -3.32
N SER A 112 -1.33 18.36 -2.36
CA SER A 112 -1.18 19.12 -1.12
C SER A 112 -0.07 18.59 -0.21
N ARG A 113 0.36 17.32 -0.30
CA ARG A 113 1.63 16.81 0.24
C ARG A 113 2.05 15.55 -0.54
N PRO A 114 3.34 15.35 -0.85
CA PRO A 114 3.79 14.08 -1.42
C PRO A 114 3.45 12.93 -0.45
N HIS A 115 3.15 11.74 -0.97
CA HIS A 115 3.01 10.51 -0.18
C HIS A 115 4.39 9.99 0.28
N GLN A 116 5.26 10.91 0.69
CA GLN A 116 6.57 10.60 1.20
C GLN A 116 6.45 9.99 2.59
N LEU A 117 7.27 8.98 2.83
CA LEU A 117 7.65 8.55 4.16
C LEU A 117 8.28 9.77 4.85
N GLU A 118 7.69 10.24 5.96
CA GLU A 118 8.33 11.29 6.75
C GLU A 118 9.61 10.73 7.41
N PRO A 119 10.58 11.58 7.82
CA PRO A 119 11.89 11.16 8.35
C PRO A 119 11.92 10.20 9.56
N GLY A 120 10.78 9.67 10.03
CA GLY A 120 10.68 8.60 11.04
C GLY A 120 10.08 7.29 10.53
N MET A 121 9.80 7.16 9.23
CA MET A 121 9.27 5.94 8.60
C MET A 121 10.34 5.20 7.76
N HIS A 122 11.57 5.72 7.72
CA HIS A 122 12.74 4.95 7.31
C HIS A 122 13.18 4.11 8.49
N GLY A 123 13.27 2.79 8.31
CA GLY A 123 13.69 1.87 9.36
C GLY A 123 14.97 2.36 10.04
N GLY A 124 14.90 2.54 11.36
CA GLY A 124 16.07 2.78 12.18
C GLY A 124 16.91 1.52 12.23
N THR A 125 17.79 1.35 11.26
CA THR A 125 18.97 0.49 11.40
C THR A 125 20.12 1.39 11.85
N GLN A 126 20.07 1.85 13.10
CA GLN A 126 21.32 2.23 13.78
C GLN A 126 22.02 0.92 14.11
N ALA A 127 22.83 0.42 13.17
CA ALA A 127 23.91 -0.47 13.51
C ALA A 127 24.81 0.30 14.47
N ARG A 128 24.78 -0.08 15.76
CA ARG A 128 25.82 0.27 16.71
C ARG A 128 27.11 -0.37 16.21
N ALA A 129 28.00 0.44 15.65
CA ALA A 129 29.40 0.06 15.55
C ALA A 129 29.95 0.00 16.98
N MET A 130 30.48 -1.17 17.34
CA MET A 130 31.46 -1.32 18.43
C MET A 130 32.76 -0.64 18.04
#